data_AF-A0A1I7KE03-F1
#
_entry.id   AF-A0A1I7KE03-F1
#
_cell.length_a   1.000
_cell.length_b   1.000
_cell.length_c   1.000
_cell.angle_alpha   90.00
_cell.angle_beta   90.00
_cell.angle_gamma   90.00
#
_symmetry.space_group_name_H-M   'P 1'
#
loop_
_entity.id
_entity.type
_entity.pdbx_description
1 polymer ?
#
loop_
_entity_poly.entity_id
_entity_poly.type
_entity_poly.pdbx_seq_one_letter_code
_entity_poly.pdbx_strand_id
1 'polypeptide(L)'
;MRSFVSWEEMAKWCNNHLATHDHLVVVSIDKKASMRDLALFNDLTGFIVVNSLELGTFILAKTIAYSCMQEGEDICFAPVHKGNEMRQAAGLKILPQDSEELTNWPDFISGTETIVSVIGHASEDYIRLSSNELICGRITVQSPSVCGKRLPTCVVNNDCFLPGLKQLTANAIPGRVFFANACLTLKVGKDGIFDGDGSYTISQRFLEGNAAVYVASPLLKDGRIEENLVFHGLMGAGMTVGQTVRELNRILPTWGLEVGKVMILGDPSLKTNSKSAPENITGYKKGLVFGIRDQASNLSDELCYLNGAPKKASVAGFIRSSSIPGSPCAILDCNINHVNFSKLTIAEREQSPEQVLSSIREVLDEYDRIALLSIRISEGRQLLTDLRNTYPNLVRRASSSRCGGGLDGALVRALERVEKTALSVDRGIVAKLQRETNKSEYHFVEGYRDAYRVFRADPLVEGCPNCSSDAIRYQFSSFHDATVQRWMVSCVVCGTVQDGVPNFIEGRIIQLENTINPRILHGKMLLNNTCLEETIVAVGGAVTHGRRHDASVLVPNEQVKIDSGGNALINIEIRIPCPADRHCMYLRMYFVSLGRVGFCGREFFV
;
A
#
# COMPACT_ATOMS: atom_id res chain seq x y z
N MET A 1 -2.63 10.57 38.55
CA MET A 1 -3.22 9.35 37.94
C MET A 1 -4.70 9.61 37.72
N ARG A 2 -5.27 9.29 36.55
CA ARG A 2 -6.67 9.56 36.18
C ARG A 2 -7.26 8.31 35.53
N SER A 3 -8.46 7.92 35.95
CA SER A 3 -9.21 6.81 35.36
C SER A 3 -10.16 7.30 34.28
N PHE A 4 -10.45 6.41 33.31
CA PHE A 4 -11.41 6.58 32.23
C PHE A 4 -12.24 5.29 32.11
N VAL A 5 -13.50 5.40 31.68
CA VAL A 5 -14.40 4.25 31.55
C VAL A 5 -14.16 3.51 30.22
N SER A 6 -13.76 4.23 29.17
CA SER A 6 -13.42 3.65 27.85
C SER A 6 -12.19 4.28 27.19
N TRP A 7 -11.72 3.68 26.09
CA TRP A 7 -10.64 4.23 25.27
C TRP A 7 -11.05 5.52 24.56
N GLU A 8 -12.32 5.61 24.11
CA GLU A 8 -12.87 6.82 23.49
C GLU A 8 -12.92 8.00 24.46
N GLU A 9 -13.27 7.78 25.73
CA GLU A 9 -13.21 8.82 26.76
C GLU A 9 -11.77 9.30 26.99
N MET A 10 -10.83 8.35 27.08
CA MET A 10 -9.41 8.67 27.28
C MET A 10 -8.85 9.45 26.08
N ALA A 11 -9.06 8.95 24.85
CA ALA A 11 -8.62 9.61 23.63
C ALA A 11 -9.25 11.00 23.45
N LYS A 12 -10.56 11.15 23.69
CA LYS A 12 -11.25 12.45 23.66
C LYS A 12 -10.72 13.41 24.73
N TRP A 13 -10.33 12.91 25.90
CA TRP A 13 -9.68 13.74 26.90
C TRP A 13 -8.28 14.18 26.44
N CYS A 14 -7.42 13.23 26.05
CA CYS A 14 -6.05 13.47 25.61
C CYS A 14 -5.98 14.45 24.42
N ASN A 15 -6.73 14.16 23.35
CA ASN A 15 -6.75 14.98 22.13
C ASN A 15 -7.24 16.42 22.38
N ASN A 16 -8.01 16.66 23.44
CA ASN A 16 -8.49 17.99 23.82
C ASN A 16 -7.58 18.72 24.84
N HIS A 17 -6.60 18.05 25.46
CA HIS A 17 -5.76 18.62 26.52
C HIS A 17 -4.27 18.68 26.16
N LEU A 18 -3.81 17.95 25.14
CA LEU A 18 -2.44 18.04 24.64
C LEU A 18 -2.24 19.34 23.85
N ALA A 19 -1.31 20.19 24.28
CA ALA A 19 -0.86 21.31 23.46
C ALA A 19 -0.06 20.79 22.25
N THR A 20 0.20 21.67 21.27
CA THR A 20 0.92 21.33 20.03
C THR A 20 2.39 20.92 20.19
N HIS A 21 2.89 20.80 21.43
CA HIS A 21 4.25 20.36 21.75
C HIS A 21 4.31 19.35 22.91
N ASP A 22 3.17 19.02 23.53
CA ASP A 22 3.13 18.09 24.66
C ASP A 22 3.05 16.64 24.19
N HIS A 23 3.66 15.75 24.94
CA HIS A 23 3.77 14.33 24.63
C HIS A 23 3.02 13.46 25.63
N LEU A 24 2.46 12.35 25.15
CA LEU A 24 1.76 11.38 25.99
C LEU A 24 2.27 9.95 25.72
N VAL A 25 2.57 9.23 26.80
CA VAL A 25 2.72 7.77 26.75
C VAL A 25 1.48 7.13 27.36
N VAL A 26 0.80 6.28 26.59
CA VAL A 26 -0.30 5.45 27.07
C VAL A 26 0.22 4.03 27.30
N VAL A 27 0.30 3.63 28.57
CA VAL A 27 0.77 2.30 28.97
C VAL A 27 -0.43 1.40 29.23
N SER A 28 -0.52 0.29 28.48
CA SER A 28 -1.54 -0.76 28.63
C SER A 28 -0.88 -2.04 29.10
N ILE A 29 -1.11 -2.40 30.36
CA ILE A 29 -0.65 -3.66 30.97
C ILE A 29 -1.88 -4.56 31.12
N ASP A 30 -1.77 -5.81 30.66
CA ASP A 30 -2.77 -6.90 30.69
C ASP A 30 -4.10 -6.65 29.94
N LYS A 31 -4.50 -5.38 29.76
CA LYS A 31 -5.54 -4.98 28.80
C LYS A 31 -5.00 -5.13 27.39
N LYS A 32 -5.61 -6.05 26.63
CA LYS A 32 -5.38 -6.26 25.19
C LYS A 32 -5.95 -5.11 24.36
N ALA A 33 -5.24 -3.98 24.37
CA ALA A 33 -5.53 -2.84 23.50
C ALA A 33 -5.57 -3.29 22.03
N SER A 34 -6.58 -2.81 21.31
CA SER A 34 -6.83 -3.07 19.88
C SER A 34 -6.15 -2.00 19.01
N MET A 35 -5.85 -2.32 17.75
CA MET A 35 -5.44 -1.32 16.78
C MET A 35 -6.50 -0.22 16.59
N ARG A 36 -7.78 -0.55 16.75
CA ARG A 36 -8.87 0.42 16.80
C ARG A 36 -8.80 1.31 18.03
N ASP A 37 -8.48 0.78 19.21
CA ASP A 37 -8.31 1.57 20.44
C ASP A 37 -7.17 2.59 20.27
N LEU A 38 -6.03 2.15 19.74
CA LEU A 38 -4.86 2.99 19.45
C LEU A 38 -5.17 4.07 18.40
N ALA A 39 -5.99 3.76 17.39
CA ALA A 39 -6.34 4.65 16.29
C ALA A 39 -7.22 5.86 16.67
N LEU A 40 -7.64 5.98 17.93
CA LEU A 40 -8.43 7.10 18.46
C LEU A 40 -7.59 8.33 18.86
N PHE A 41 -6.27 8.16 19.03
CA PHE A 41 -5.36 9.18 19.56
C PHE A 41 -4.63 9.96 18.46
N ASN A 42 -4.08 11.12 18.82
CA ASN A 42 -3.27 11.96 17.93
C ASN A 42 -1.81 11.48 17.78
N ASP A 43 -1.12 12.04 16.79
CA ASP A 43 0.28 11.71 16.44
C ASP A 43 1.32 11.99 17.54
N LEU A 44 0.94 12.77 18.57
CA LEU A 44 1.80 13.08 19.72
C LEU A 44 1.71 12.03 20.84
N THR A 45 0.86 11.02 20.67
CA THR A 45 0.67 9.90 21.60
C THR A 45 1.46 8.66 21.15
N GLY A 46 2.27 8.10 22.06
CA GLY A 46 2.94 6.82 21.89
C GLY A 46 2.40 5.77 22.86
N PHE A 47 2.51 4.50 22.50
CA PHE A 47 1.87 3.39 23.24
C PHE A 47 2.86 2.35 23.71
N ILE A 48 2.70 1.88 24.95
CA ILE A 48 3.42 0.71 25.49
C ILE A 48 2.37 -0.33 25.82
N VAL A 49 2.19 -1.32 24.95
CA VAL A 49 1.20 -2.41 25.10
C VAL A 49 1.94 -3.68 25.49
N VAL A 50 1.76 -4.14 26.72
CA VAL A 50 2.58 -5.21 27.33
C VAL A 50 1.74 -6.17 28.19
N ASN A 51 2.30 -7.35 28.42
CA ASN A 51 1.73 -8.43 29.25
C ASN A 51 2.40 -8.53 30.64
N SER A 52 3.19 -7.53 31.03
CA SER A 52 3.81 -7.43 32.36
C SER A 52 4.20 -6.00 32.69
N LEU A 53 4.26 -5.68 33.98
CA LEU A 53 4.73 -4.38 34.46
C LEU A 53 6.25 -4.23 34.22
N GLU A 54 6.98 -5.33 34.38
CA GLU A 54 8.43 -5.43 34.20
C GLU A 54 8.85 -5.02 32.79
N LEU A 55 8.14 -5.52 31.75
CA LEU A 55 8.44 -5.18 30.37
C LEU A 55 8.08 -3.72 30.05
N GLY A 56 6.95 -3.22 30.58
CA GLY A 56 6.57 -1.81 30.44
C GLY A 56 7.60 -0.87 31.09
N THR A 57 8.06 -1.20 32.29
CA THR A 57 9.12 -0.46 33.00
C THR A 57 10.47 -0.57 32.28
N PHE A 58 10.82 -1.73 31.69
CA PHE A 58 12.04 -1.89 30.91
C PHE A 58 12.06 -0.99 29.65
N ILE A 59 10.94 -0.90 28.91
CA ILE A 59 10.82 -0.03 27.72
C ILE A 59 10.96 1.45 28.11
N LEU A 60 10.32 1.87 29.20
CA LEU A 60 10.46 3.23 29.75
C LEU A 60 11.91 3.51 30.22
N ALA A 61 12.54 2.56 30.91
CA ALA A 61 13.93 2.70 31.36
C ALA A 61 14.92 2.80 30.19
N LYS A 62 14.72 2.06 29.09
CA LYS A 62 15.50 2.21 27.86
C LYS A 62 15.36 3.59 27.24
N THR A 63 14.16 4.17 27.22
CA THR A 63 13.95 5.56 26.74
C THR A 63 14.83 6.54 27.51
N ILE A 64 14.80 6.47 28.84
CA ILE A 64 15.60 7.34 29.71
C ILE A 64 17.10 7.12 29.45
N ALA A 65 17.56 5.86 29.44
CA ALA A 65 18.97 5.53 29.19
C ALA A 65 19.46 6.04 27.82
N TYR A 66 18.70 5.81 26.75
CA TYR A 66 19.06 6.25 25.40
C TYR A 66 19.03 7.76 25.22
N SER A 67 18.21 8.49 25.98
CA SER A 67 18.24 9.96 26.00
C SER A 67 19.53 10.54 26.62
N CYS A 68 20.25 9.73 27.41
CA CYS A 68 21.52 10.09 28.05
C CYS A 68 22.77 9.55 27.33
N MET A 69 22.61 8.68 26.32
CA MET A 69 23.74 8.10 25.57
C MET A 69 24.18 9.00 24.43
N GLN A 70 25.51 9.16 24.25
CA GLN A 70 26.10 9.78 23.05
C GLN A 70 25.56 9.11 21.77
N GLU A 71 25.36 9.88 20.72
CA GLU A 71 24.78 9.42 19.45
C GLU A 71 25.77 8.61 18.60
N GLY A 72 25.25 7.56 17.94
CA GLY A 72 25.90 6.85 16.84
C GLY A 72 25.32 7.24 15.47
N GLU A 73 25.68 6.49 14.42
CA GLU A 73 25.19 6.72 13.06
C GLU A 73 23.67 6.49 12.92
N ASP A 74 23.08 7.03 11.84
CA ASP A 74 21.72 6.71 11.41
C ASP A 74 21.76 5.90 10.11
N ILE A 75 20.94 4.85 10.03
CA ILE A 75 21.01 3.86 8.95
C ILE A 75 19.62 3.58 8.35
N CYS A 76 19.55 3.38 7.03
CA CYS A 76 18.36 2.94 6.32
C CYS A 76 18.66 1.70 5.47
N PHE A 77 18.10 0.56 5.86
CA PHE A 77 18.09 -0.66 5.05
C PHE A 77 17.06 -0.51 3.93
N ALA A 78 17.49 -0.59 2.67
CA ALA A 78 16.62 -0.37 1.51
C ALA A 78 16.68 -1.53 0.48
N PRO A 79 16.41 -2.79 0.88
CA PRO A 79 16.47 -3.98 0.02
C PRO A 79 15.57 -3.98 -1.24
N VAL A 80 14.63 -3.05 -1.37
CA VAL A 80 13.81 -2.86 -2.58
C VAL A 80 14.26 -1.69 -3.47
N HIS A 81 15.20 -0.85 -3.00
CA HIS A 81 15.65 0.32 -3.73
C HIS A 81 16.89 0.02 -4.58
N LYS A 82 16.79 0.26 -5.89
CA LYS A 82 17.82 -0.12 -6.88
C LYS A 82 18.68 1.07 -7.30
N GLY A 83 19.97 1.01 -6.99
CA GLY A 83 20.96 1.93 -7.53
C GLY A 83 22.06 2.30 -6.53
N ASN A 84 23.21 2.71 -7.07
CA ASN A 84 24.35 3.16 -6.26
C ASN A 84 24.32 4.67 -5.93
N GLU A 85 23.38 5.44 -6.49
CA GLU A 85 23.41 6.90 -6.46
C GLU A 85 23.00 7.52 -5.10
N MET A 86 22.36 6.76 -4.21
CA MET A 86 21.96 7.19 -2.86
C MET A 86 22.50 6.26 -1.77
N ARG A 87 23.82 6.20 -1.59
CA ARG A 87 24.47 5.50 -0.45
C ARG A 87 24.58 6.37 0.82
N GLN A 88 24.59 7.69 0.67
CA GLN A 88 24.47 8.65 1.78
C GLN A 88 23.63 9.86 1.36
N ALA A 89 22.77 10.35 2.24
CA ALA A 89 22.01 11.59 2.05
C ALA A 89 21.67 12.23 3.40
N ALA A 90 21.90 13.54 3.56
CA ALA A 90 21.63 14.29 4.81
C ALA A 90 22.22 13.69 6.11
N GLY A 91 23.29 12.89 6.01
CA GLY A 91 23.90 12.18 7.15
C GLY A 91 23.29 10.80 7.45
N LEU A 92 22.27 10.38 6.72
CA LEU A 92 21.74 9.02 6.71
C LEU A 92 22.60 8.11 5.82
N LYS A 93 23.03 6.97 6.36
CA LYS A 93 23.71 5.88 5.64
C LYS A 93 22.66 4.93 5.05
N ILE A 94 22.66 4.72 3.74
CA ILE A 94 21.63 3.94 3.04
C ILE A 94 22.27 2.68 2.47
N LEU A 95 21.64 1.53 2.73
CA LEU A 95 22.08 0.20 2.29
C LEU A 95 21.11 -0.34 1.22
N PRO A 96 21.33 -0.03 -0.07
CA PRO A 96 20.39 -0.34 -1.16
C PRO A 96 20.44 -1.82 -1.59
N GLN A 97 19.46 -2.22 -2.40
CA GLN A 97 19.33 -3.57 -2.95
C GLN A 97 20.63 -4.07 -3.60
N ASP A 98 20.96 -5.32 -3.31
CA ASP A 98 22.10 -6.07 -3.87
C ASP A 98 23.47 -5.37 -3.71
N SER A 99 23.61 -4.47 -2.72
CA SER A 99 24.91 -3.88 -2.36
C SER A 99 25.75 -4.80 -1.46
N GLU A 100 27.07 -4.63 -1.53
CA GLU A 100 28.01 -5.30 -0.64
C GLU A 100 27.78 -4.86 0.81
N GLU A 101 27.49 -3.58 1.03
CA GLU A 101 27.20 -3.02 2.35
C GLU A 101 25.88 -3.53 2.95
N LEU A 102 24.88 -3.89 2.12
CA LEU A 102 23.67 -4.58 2.59
C LEU A 102 23.91 -6.08 2.81
N THR A 103 24.81 -6.69 2.05
CA THR A 103 25.12 -8.14 2.17
C THR A 103 25.94 -8.44 3.43
N ASN A 104 26.90 -7.57 3.73
CA ASN A 104 27.81 -7.68 4.87
C ASN A 104 27.50 -6.63 5.96
N TRP A 105 26.23 -6.21 6.09
CA TRP A 105 25.83 -5.13 7.00
C TRP A 105 26.30 -5.24 8.46
N PRO A 106 26.54 -6.43 9.08
CA PRO A 106 27.10 -6.51 10.43
C PRO A 106 28.49 -5.88 10.56
N ASP A 107 29.27 -5.86 9.48
CA ASP A 107 30.61 -5.25 9.44
C ASP A 107 30.55 -3.72 9.24
N PHE A 108 29.38 -3.20 8.86
CA PHE A 108 29.12 -1.77 8.60
C PHE A 108 28.29 -1.09 9.70
N ILE A 109 27.97 -1.77 10.80
CA ILE A 109 27.31 -1.20 11.99
C ILE A 109 28.28 -1.08 13.17
N SER A 110 28.06 -0.08 14.02
CA SER A 110 28.84 0.17 15.23
C SER A 110 28.27 -0.52 16.49
N GLY A 111 26.99 -0.92 16.44
CA GLY A 111 26.23 -1.33 17.62
C GLY A 111 25.69 -0.15 18.44
N THR A 112 25.98 1.09 18.05
CA THR A 112 25.62 2.32 18.77
C THR A 112 24.56 3.17 18.05
N GLU A 113 24.06 2.69 16.92
CA GLU A 113 23.16 3.39 16.00
C GLU A 113 22.01 4.10 16.71
N THR A 114 21.71 5.32 16.27
CA THR A 114 20.73 6.17 16.95
C THR A 114 19.34 5.93 16.39
N ILE A 115 19.18 6.16 15.08
CA ILE A 115 17.96 5.86 14.34
C ILE A 115 18.28 4.80 13.28
N VAL A 116 17.51 3.72 13.24
CA VAL A 116 17.54 2.78 12.11
C VAL A 116 16.18 2.73 11.45
N SER A 117 16.15 2.67 10.12
CA SER A 117 14.92 2.49 9.35
C SER A 117 15.07 1.39 8.31
N VAL A 118 13.94 0.89 7.83
CA VAL A 118 13.87 -0.17 6.82
C VAL A 118 12.79 0.11 5.80
N ILE A 119 13.05 -0.27 4.55
CA ILE A 119 12.17 -0.17 3.39
C ILE A 119 12.13 -1.53 2.70
N GLY A 120 11.02 -2.26 2.79
CA GLY A 120 10.90 -3.56 2.13
C GLY A 120 9.63 -4.35 2.48
N HIS A 121 9.48 -5.52 1.88
CA HIS A 121 8.33 -6.40 2.13
C HIS A 121 8.38 -7.00 3.54
N ALA A 122 7.22 -7.00 4.21
CA ALA A 122 7.07 -7.37 5.60
C ALA A 122 5.64 -7.86 5.90
N SER A 123 5.49 -8.47 7.07
CA SER A 123 4.25 -8.93 7.68
C SER A 123 4.25 -8.52 9.16
N GLU A 124 3.24 -8.94 9.89
CA GLU A 124 3.21 -8.90 11.35
C GLU A 124 4.39 -9.66 11.99
N ASP A 125 4.82 -10.78 11.39
CA ASP A 125 5.77 -11.74 11.96
C ASP A 125 7.19 -11.68 11.37
N TYR A 126 7.46 -10.84 10.36
CA TYR A 126 8.81 -10.63 9.84
C TYR A 126 8.96 -9.31 9.06
N ILE A 127 10.21 -8.88 8.90
CA ILE A 127 10.64 -7.90 7.89
C ILE A 127 11.77 -8.54 7.06
N ARG A 128 11.72 -8.46 5.73
CA ARG A 128 12.88 -8.83 4.89
C ARG A 128 13.95 -7.75 4.98
N LEU A 129 15.17 -8.13 5.32
CA LEU A 129 16.31 -7.21 5.40
C LEU A 129 17.14 -7.21 4.12
N SER A 130 17.22 -8.36 3.45
CA SER A 130 17.90 -8.53 2.15
C SER A 130 17.21 -9.61 1.32
N SER A 131 17.80 -9.96 0.17
CA SER A 131 17.40 -11.12 -0.63
C SER A 131 17.60 -12.47 0.09
N ASN A 132 18.49 -12.52 1.09
CA ASN A 132 18.89 -13.73 1.81
C ASN A 132 18.59 -13.72 3.31
N GLU A 133 18.07 -12.61 3.88
CA GLU A 133 17.87 -12.45 5.32
C GLU A 133 16.51 -11.85 5.69
N LEU A 134 15.94 -12.33 6.80
CA LEU A 134 14.75 -11.78 7.44
C LEU A 134 14.97 -11.54 8.93
N ILE A 135 14.29 -10.55 9.49
CA ILE A 135 14.19 -10.32 10.93
C ILE A 135 12.89 -10.98 11.41
N CYS A 136 12.98 -11.89 12.39
CA CYS A 136 11.85 -12.70 12.85
C CYS A 136 11.13 -12.10 14.06
N GLY A 137 9.79 -12.02 13.98
CA GLY A 137 8.87 -11.55 15.01
C GLY A 137 8.61 -12.53 16.16
N ARG A 138 9.22 -13.73 16.16
CA ARG A 138 9.02 -14.76 17.20
C ARG A 138 9.57 -14.32 18.56
N ILE A 139 8.70 -14.19 19.55
CA ILE A 139 9.07 -14.10 20.97
C ILE A 139 9.67 -15.45 21.38
N THR A 140 10.82 -15.41 22.04
CA THR A 140 11.60 -16.59 22.45
C THR A 140 11.43 -16.97 23.92
N VAL A 141 10.66 -16.19 24.69
CA VAL A 141 10.56 -16.29 26.16
C VAL A 141 9.58 -17.37 26.62
N GLN A 142 8.54 -17.69 25.83
CA GLN A 142 7.58 -18.76 26.12
C GLN A 142 7.22 -19.51 24.83
N SER A 143 6.99 -20.83 24.96
CA SER A 143 6.40 -21.62 23.87
C SER A 143 4.88 -21.44 23.86
N PRO A 144 4.24 -21.07 22.73
CA PRO A 144 2.80 -20.83 22.70
C PRO A 144 1.99 -22.10 22.99
N SER A 145 0.82 -21.93 23.61
CA SER A 145 -0.20 -22.97 23.70
C SER A 145 -0.76 -23.30 22.31
N VAL A 146 -0.40 -24.45 21.73
CA VAL A 146 -0.68 -24.77 20.31
C VAL A 146 -2.16 -25.09 20.01
N CYS A 147 -2.94 -25.49 21.01
CA CYS A 147 -4.33 -25.91 20.79
C CYS A 147 -5.26 -24.71 20.52
N GLY A 148 -5.98 -24.73 19.39
CA GLY A 148 -7.04 -23.78 19.07
C GLY A 148 -6.59 -22.35 18.70
N LYS A 149 -5.30 -22.12 18.45
CA LYS A 149 -4.71 -20.80 18.16
C LYS A 149 -4.19 -20.69 16.73
N ARG A 150 -4.42 -19.56 16.05
CA ARG A 150 -3.76 -19.17 14.78
C ARG A 150 -2.26 -18.97 15.02
N LEU A 151 -1.40 -19.77 14.39
CA LEU A 151 0.05 -19.74 14.61
C LEU A 151 0.81 -19.75 13.27
N PRO A 152 2.01 -19.14 13.18
CA PRO A 152 2.82 -19.18 11.97
C PRO A 152 3.51 -20.56 11.78
N THR A 153 3.92 -20.85 10.54
CA THR A 153 4.46 -22.15 10.11
C THR A 153 5.55 -22.71 11.02
N CYS A 154 6.45 -21.83 11.49
CA CYS A 154 7.62 -22.18 12.29
C CYS A 154 7.30 -22.66 13.72
N VAL A 155 6.03 -22.63 14.12
CA VAL A 155 5.52 -23.22 15.37
C VAL A 155 4.96 -24.63 15.14
N VAL A 156 4.39 -24.88 13.97
CA VAL A 156 3.73 -26.16 13.64
C VAL A 156 4.71 -27.15 13.02
N ASN A 157 5.52 -26.69 12.07
CA ASN A 157 6.43 -27.54 11.28
C ASN A 157 7.90 -27.42 11.70
N ASN A 158 8.22 -26.56 12.68
CA ASN A 158 9.59 -26.16 13.06
C ASN A 158 10.47 -25.56 11.93
N ASP A 159 9.88 -25.26 10.76
CA ASP A 159 10.56 -24.62 9.62
C ASP A 159 9.90 -23.29 9.23
N CYS A 160 10.67 -22.39 8.62
CA CYS A 160 10.21 -21.07 8.22
C CYS A 160 9.30 -21.14 6.99
N PHE A 161 8.29 -20.27 6.94
CA PHE A 161 7.52 -20.07 5.72
C PHE A 161 8.36 -19.34 4.63
N LEU A 162 9.56 -18.85 4.93
CA LEU A 162 10.56 -18.37 3.96
C LEU A 162 11.88 -19.17 4.09
N PRO A 163 11.93 -20.43 3.60
CA PRO A 163 13.09 -21.31 3.74
C PRO A 163 14.27 -20.82 2.91
N GLY A 164 15.48 -21.13 3.35
CA GLY A 164 16.73 -20.63 2.76
C GLY A 164 17.10 -19.21 3.18
N LEU A 165 16.18 -18.43 3.77
CA LEU A 165 16.54 -17.14 4.37
C LEU A 165 17.15 -17.34 5.77
N LYS A 166 18.27 -16.66 6.03
CA LYS A 166 18.89 -16.58 7.35
C LYS A 166 17.99 -15.74 8.26
N GLN A 167 17.62 -16.31 9.41
CA GLN A 167 16.73 -15.69 10.38
C GLN A 167 17.53 -14.90 11.41
N LEU A 168 17.29 -13.60 11.48
CA LEU A 168 17.83 -12.68 12.47
C LEU A 168 16.78 -12.45 13.57
N THR A 169 17.24 -12.08 14.78
CA THR A 169 16.35 -11.54 15.83
C THR A 169 16.39 -10.02 15.76
N ALA A 170 15.34 -9.33 16.26
CA ALA A 170 15.35 -7.87 16.34
C ALA A 170 16.55 -7.32 17.16
N ASN A 171 17.02 -8.08 18.16
CA ASN A 171 18.21 -7.79 18.95
C ASN A 171 19.52 -7.75 18.13
N ALA A 172 19.55 -8.32 16.92
CA ALA A 172 20.71 -8.21 16.02
C ALA A 172 20.79 -6.83 15.33
N ILE A 173 19.70 -6.07 15.31
CA ILE A 173 19.64 -4.73 14.70
C ILE A 173 19.85 -3.68 15.80
N PRO A 174 20.98 -2.96 15.85
CA PRO A 174 21.12 -1.81 16.74
C PRO A 174 20.20 -0.68 16.28
N GLY A 175 19.84 0.22 17.19
CA GLY A 175 18.94 1.34 16.89
C GLY A 175 18.00 1.65 18.05
N ARG A 176 18.03 2.89 18.55
CA ARG A 176 17.25 3.35 19.71
C ARG A 176 15.82 3.70 19.29
N VAL A 177 15.71 4.32 18.11
CA VAL A 177 14.46 4.54 17.37
C VAL A 177 14.49 3.66 16.12
N PHE A 178 13.46 2.85 15.91
CA PHE A 178 13.32 2.04 14.70
C PHE A 178 12.13 2.48 13.87
N PHE A 179 12.34 2.87 12.60
CA PHE A 179 11.28 3.26 11.66
C PHE A 179 11.07 2.19 10.58
N ALA A 180 10.05 1.35 10.74
CA ALA A 180 9.63 0.38 9.74
C ALA A 180 8.72 1.05 8.70
N ASN A 181 9.30 1.45 7.57
CA ASN A 181 8.55 1.93 6.42
C ASN A 181 8.14 0.75 5.52
N ALA A 182 7.32 -0.14 6.09
CA ALA A 182 6.97 -1.44 5.52
C ALA A 182 5.54 -1.88 5.92
N CYS A 183 4.86 -2.60 5.03
CA CYS A 183 3.48 -3.05 5.21
C CYS A 183 3.23 -3.87 6.49
N LEU A 184 2.10 -3.60 7.17
CA LEU A 184 1.51 -4.43 8.25
C LEU A 184 2.41 -4.71 9.48
N THR A 185 3.51 -3.98 9.61
CA THR A 185 4.51 -4.16 10.67
C THR A 185 4.06 -3.69 12.06
N LEU A 186 3.02 -2.86 12.15
CA LEU A 186 2.47 -2.39 13.43
C LEU A 186 1.12 -3.06 13.74
N LYS A 187 1.15 -3.94 14.74
CA LYS A 187 0.02 -4.72 15.27
C LYS A 187 0.15 -4.79 16.79
N VAL A 188 -0.97 -4.82 17.52
CA VAL A 188 -1.00 -4.98 18.98
C VAL A 188 -2.18 -5.83 19.48
N GLY A 189 -2.01 -6.44 20.65
CA GLY A 189 -3.08 -7.05 21.43
C GLY A 189 -3.78 -8.22 20.74
N LYS A 190 -5.09 -8.07 20.49
CA LYS A 190 -5.95 -9.12 19.90
C LYS A 190 -6.13 -9.00 18.38
N ASP A 191 -5.71 -7.87 17.79
CA ASP A 191 -5.93 -7.55 16.37
C ASP A 191 -4.81 -8.09 15.46
N GLY A 192 -3.91 -8.87 16.04
CA GLY A 192 -2.89 -9.62 15.32
C GLY A 192 -3.49 -10.81 14.54
N ILE A 193 -2.79 -11.17 13.47
CA ILE A 193 -2.99 -12.36 12.65
C ILE A 193 -2.75 -13.63 13.49
N PHE A 194 -1.85 -13.57 14.47
CA PHE A 194 -1.42 -14.73 15.25
C PHE A 194 -1.93 -14.69 16.70
N ASP A 195 -2.66 -15.74 17.08
CA ASP A 195 -3.08 -15.98 18.46
C ASP A 195 -1.88 -16.48 19.27
N GLY A 196 -1.23 -15.56 19.98
CA GLY A 196 -0.07 -15.89 20.79
C GLY A 196 0.21 -14.88 21.89
N ASP A 197 -0.76 -14.03 22.26
CA ASP A 197 -0.62 -13.06 23.34
C ASP A 197 0.59 -12.10 23.15
N GLY A 198 0.88 -11.77 21.87
CA GLY A 198 2.02 -10.95 21.42
C GLY A 198 3.12 -11.74 20.67
N SER A 199 3.14 -13.08 20.81
CA SER A 199 4.28 -13.97 20.47
C SER A 199 4.89 -13.90 19.06
N TYR A 200 4.25 -13.23 18.10
CA TYR A 200 4.69 -13.16 16.69
C TYR A 200 4.58 -11.75 16.09
N THR A 201 4.70 -10.70 16.92
CA THR A 201 4.60 -9.30 16.46
C THR A 201 5.99 -8.65 16.38
N ILE A 202 6.40 -8.28 15.16
CA ILE A 202 7.73 -7.71 14.87
C ILE A 202 7.94 -6.38 15.61
N SER A 203 6.91 -5.54 15.68
CA SER A 203 6.85 -4.32 16.49
C SER A 203 7.26 -4.54 17.94
N GLN A 204 6.69 -5.56 18.59
CA GLN A 204 6.98 -5.89 19.98
C GLN A 204 8.41 -6.44 20.15
N ARG A 205 8.91 -7.23 19.19
CA ARG A 205 10.30 -7.74 19.25
C ARG A 205 11.35 -6.65 19.21
N PHE A 206 11.13 -5.56 18.48
CA PHE A 206 12.02 -4.41 18.53
C PHE A 206 12.01 -3.72 19.91
N LEU A 207 10.84 -3.60 20.53
CA LEU A 207 10.68 -3.03 21.89
C LEU A 207 11.20 -3.97 23.00
N GLU A 208 11.24 -5.28 22.78
CA GLU A 208 11.92 -6.23 23.66
C GLU A 208 13.45 -6.25 23.43
N GLY A 209 13.88 -5.98 22.20
CA GLY A 209 15.28 -5.85 21.78
C GLY A 209 15.85 -4.45 22.00
N ASN A 210 16.51 -3.90 20.97
CA ASN A 210 17.32 -2.68 21.09
C ASN A 210 16.53 -1.37 20.97
N ALA A 211 15.31 -1.38 20.44
CA ALA A 211 14.54 -0.14 20.28
C ALA A 211 13.89 0.27 21.61
N ALA A 212 13.93 1.54 21.96
CA ALA A 212 13.02 2.14 22.94
C ALA A 212 11.72 2.61 22.26
N VAL A 213 11.79 2.95 20.97
CA VAL A 213 10.66 3.47 20.19
C VAL A 213 10.60 2.77 18.82
N TYR A 214 9.42 2.26 18.48
CA TYR A 214 9.11 1.63 17.20
C TYR A 214 8.05 2.46 16.47
N VAL A 215 8.39 2.92 15.27
CA VAL A 215 7.56 3.79 14.43
C VAL A 215 7.21 3.04 13.15
N ALA A 216 5.92 2.92 12.86
CA ALA A 216 5.43 2.17 11.70
C ALA A 216 3.97 2.53 11.38
N SER A 217 3.42 1.96 10.32
CA SER A 217 1.99 2.09 9.98
C SER A 217 1.27 0.76 10.20
N PRO A 218 0.04 0.76 10.75
CA PRO A 218 -0.83 -0.42 10.76
C PRO A 218 -1.54 -0.64 9.41
N LEU A 219 -1.50 0.34 8.51
CA LEU A 219 -1.94 0.25 7.13
C LEU A 219 -0.78 -0.12 6.21
N LEU A 220 -1.10 -0.56 4.99
CA LEU A 220 -0.15 -0.78 3.90
C LEU A 220 0.69 0.48 3.64
N LYS A 221 1.97 0.28 3.30
CA LYS A 221 2.88 1.31 2.78
C LYS A 221 3.82 0.68 1.75
N ASP A 222 4.11 1.41 0.68
CA ASP A 222 5.11 1.00 -0.32
C ASP A 222 6.54 1.05 0.23
N GLY A 223 6.79 1.95 1.18
CA GLY A 223 8.12 2.30 1.63
C GLY A 223 8.82 3.23 0.64
N ARG A 224 8.55 4.54 0.72
CA ARG A 224 9.24 5.55 -0.10
C ARG A 224 10.47 6.09 0.65
N ILE A 225 11.63 6.15 -0.01
CA ILE A 225 12.90 6.58 0.61
C ILE A 225 12.84 8.04 1.06
N GLU A 226 12.03 8.85 0.39
CA GLU A 226 11.69 10.23 0.71
C GLU A 226 11.11 10.37 2.14
N GLU A 227 10.34 9.39 2.61
CA GLU A 227 9.76 9.39 3.95
C GLU A 227 10.82 9.10 5.01
N ASN A 228 11.73 8.17 4.74
CA ASN A 228 12.86 7.85 5.61
C ASN A 228 13.80 9.06 5.70
N LEU A 229 14.06 9.74 4.58
CA LEU A 229 14.85 10.97 4.53
C LEU A 229 14.21 12.11 5.32
N VAL A 230 12.88 12.28 5.24
CA VAL A 230 12.15 13.25 6.07
C VAL A 230 12.20 12.86 7.56
N PHE A 231 11.92 11.59 7.89
CA PHE A 231 11.94 11.11 9.28
C PHE A 231 13.31 11.35 9.95
N HIS A 232 14.38 10.88 9.31
CA HIS A 232 15.76 11.06 9.77
C HIS A 232 16.17 12.54 9.82
N GLY A 233 15.78 13.34 8.82
CA GLY A 233 16.09 14.77 8.76
C GLY A 233 15.40 15.61 9.83
N LEU A 234 14.14 15.31 10.18
CA LEU A 234 13.40 15.99 11.24
C LEU A 234 13.95 15.64 12.63
N MET A 235 14.22 14.35 12.89
CA MET A 235 14.90 13.92 14.12
C MET A 235 16.28 14.58 14.25
N GLY A 236 17.10 14.53 13.19
CA GLY A 236 18.43 15.16 13.15
C GLY A 236 18.43 16.68 13.38
N ALA A 237 17.30 17.36 13.13
CA ALA A 237 17.08 18.77 13.48
C ALA A 237 16.73 19.01 14.97
N GLY A 238 16.70 17.96 15.80
CA GLY A 238 16.43 18.00 17.24
C GLY A 238 14.96 17.82 17.63
N MET A 239 14.10 17.39 16.70
CA MET A 239 12.69 17.10 16.98
C MET A 239 12.53 15.78 17.75
N THR A 240 11.45 15.67 18.52
CA THR A 240 11.06 14.40 19.17
C THR A 240 10.40 13.46 18.16
N VAL A 241 10.32 12.15 18.46
CA VAL A 241 9.65 11.19 17.59
C VAL A 241 8.18 11.57 17.34
N GLY A 242 7.46 12.04 18.36
CA GLY A 242 6.07 12.52 18.22
C GLY A 242 5.93 13.72 17.31
N GLN A 243 6.84 14.70 17.41
CA GLN A 243 6.86 15.86 16.52
C GLN A 243 7.17 15.44 15.07
N THR A 244 8.18 14.56 14.88
CA THR A 244 8.56 14.01 13.58
C THR A 244 7.42 13.22 12.93
N VAL A 245 6.74 12.33 13.67
CA VAL A 245 5.62 11.52 13.16
C VAL A 245 4.42 12.40 12.81
N ARG A 246 4.10 13.43 13.60
CA ARG A 246 3.06 14.40 13.26
C ARG A 246 3.37 15.14 11.97
N GLU A 247 4.58 15.65 11.80
CA GLU A 247 4.92 16.35 10.54
C GLU A 247 4.94 15.38 9.34
N LEU A 248 5.39 14.14 9.52
CA LEU A 248 5.28 13.10 8.49
C LEU A 248 3.80 12.81 8.13
N ASN A 249 2.92 12.62 9.12
CA ASN A 249 1.49 12.39 8.90
C ASN A 249 0.78 13.60 8.27
N ARG A 250 1.22 14.83 8.57
CA ARG A 250 0.75 16.05 7.91
C ARG A 250 1.24 16.15 6.46
N ILE A 251 2.45 15.68 6.17
CA ILE A 251 3.10 15.84 4.86
C ILE A 251 2.65 14.75 3.86
N LEU A 252 2.52 13.49 4.28
CA LEU A 252 2.21 12.37 3.38
C LEU A 252 0.94 12.55 2.51
N PRO A 253 -0.19 13.06 3.06
CA PRO A 253 -1.38 13.34 2.24
C PRO A 253 -1.16 14.47 1.24
N THR A 254 -0.36 15.49 1.60
CA THR A 254 -0.05 16.62 0.69
C THR A 254 0.88 16.23 -0.46
N TRP A 255 1.63 15.14 -0.31
CA TRP A 255 2.39 14.53 -1.40
C TRP A 255 1.52 13.68 -2.33
N GLY A 256 0.32 13.28 -1.90
CA GLY A 256 -0.53 12.35 -2.64
C GLY A 256 0.08 10.94 -2.76
N LEU A 257 0.95 10.55 -1.82
CA LEU A 257 1.61 9.24 -1.83
C LEU A 257 0.99 8.28 -0.80
N GLU A 258 0.73 8.75 0.42
CA GLU A 258 0.14 7.95 1.50
C GLU A 258 -0.80 8.78 2.39
N VAL A 259 -1.64 8.08 3.17
CA VAL A 259 -2.73 8.67 3.96
C VAL A 259 -2.31 9.27 5.32
N GLY A 260 -1.00 9.35 5.62
CA GLY A 260 -0.51 9.98 6.84
C GLY A 260 -0.99 9.32 8.14
N LYS A 261 -0.84 7.99 8.27
CA LYS A 261 -1.21 7.24 9.48
C LYS A 261 -0.06 6.37 10.03
N VAL A 262 1.11 6.98 10.21
CA VAL A 262 2.23 6.41 10.98
C VAL A 262 1.93 6.59 12.47
N MET A 263 2.30 5.60 13.29
CA MET A 263 2.02 5.55 14.74
C MET A 263 3.29 5.17 15.52
N ILE A 264 3.27 5.44 16.82
CA ILE A 264 4.41 5.27 17.73
C ILE A 264 4.08 4.21 18.79
N LEU A 265 4.92 3.20 18.91
CA LEU A 265 5.01 2.37 20.11
C LEU A 265 6.30 2.72 20.87
N GLY A 266 6.25 2.81 22.19
CA GLY A 266 7.28 3.45 23.00
C GLY A 266 6.97 4.93 23.30
N ASP A 267 7.98 5.69 23.71
CA ASP A 267 7.84 7.08 24.17
C ASP A 267 8.02 8.11 23.02
N PRO A 268 7.00 8.95 22.71
CA PRO A 268 7.08 9.92 21.62
C PRO A 268 7.91 11.16 21.98
N SER A 269 8.29 11.35 23.26
CA SER A 269 9.14 12.45 23.70
C SER A 269 10.63 12.19 23.49
N LEU A 270 11.03 10.96 23.16
CA LEU A 270 12.41 10.64 22.81
C LEU A 270 12.85 11.51 21.64
N LYS A 271 14.04 12.08 21.75
CA LYS A 271 14.69 12.91 20.75
C LYS A 271 16.10 12.40 20.53
N THR A 272 16.62 12.66 19.35
CA THR A 272 18.05 12.80 19.14
C THR A 272 18.50 14.16 19.70
N ASN A 273 19.71 14.21 20.24
CA ASN A 273 20.37 15.49 20.47
C ASN A 273 20.63 16.14 19.11
N SER A 274 20.67 17.48 19.06
CA SER A 274 21.08 18.13 17.81
C SER A 274 22.53 17.76 17.53
N LYS A 275 22.78 16.97 16.48
CA LYS A 275 24.14 16.65 16.03
C LYS A 275 24.90 17.95 15.88
N SER A 276 25.92 18.16 16.71
CA SER A 276 26.79 19.33 16.62
C SER A 276 27.35 19.35 15.21
N ALA A 277 26.95 20.35 14.41
CA ALA A 277 27.36 20.46 13.01
C ALA A 277 28.91 20.32 12.98
N PRO A 278 29.47 19.27 12.36
CA PRO A 278 30.90 19.01 12.44
C PRO A 278 31.67 20.25 12.02
N GLU A 279 32.76 20.58 12.70
CA GLU A 279 33.40 21.90 12.58
C GLU A 279 33.93 22.22 11.16
N ASN A 280 34.01 21.21 10.29
CA ASN A 280 34.35 21.31 8.88
C ASN A 280 33.18 21.07 7.89
N ILE A 281 31.95 20.82 8.36
CA ILE A 281 30.76 21.03 7.53
C ILE A 281 30.54 22.53 7.47
N THR A 282 30.84 23.13 6.32
CA THR A 282 30.36 24.45 5.93
C THR A 282 28.85 24.48 6.16
N GLY A 283 28.46 25.26 7.18
CA GLY A 283 27.34 24.88 8.05
C GLY A 283 25.98 24.71 7.35
N TYR A 284 25.01 24.18 8.12
CA TYR A 284 23.60 24.12 7.74
C TYR A 284 23.11 25.49 7.25
N LYS A 285 23.20 25.74 5.94
CA LYS A 285 22.43 26.79 5.27
C LYS A 285 20.97 26.51 5.59
N LYS A 286 20.22 27.56 5.93
CA LYS A 286 18.76 27.55 6.05
C LYS A 286 18.18 26.89 4.79
N GLY A 287 17.80 25.61 4.87
CA GLY A 287 17.76 24.76 3.66
C GLY A 287 16.89 23.51 3.74
N LEU A 288 16.43 23.09 4.92
CA LEU A 288 15.30 22.16 5.06
C LEU A 288 14.04 22.94 5.43
N VAL A 289 13.49 23.63 4.42
CA VAL A 289 12.20 24.32 4.50
C VAL A 289 11.18 23.49 3.75
N PHE A 290 10.45 22.63 4.46
CA PHE A 290 9.30 21.93 3.90
C PHE A 290 8.11 22.89 3.81
N GLY A 291 7.71 23.26 2.60
CA GLY A 291 6.61 24.21 2.38
C GLY A 291 5.98 24.10 1.00
N ILE A 292 4.71 24.47 0.92
CA ILE A 292 4.01 24.65 -0.36
C ILE A 292 4.50 25.99 -0.93
N ARG A 293 4.96 26.02 -2.20
CA ARG A 293 5.60 27.20 -2.83
C ARG A 293 4.74 28.47 -2.71
N ASP A 294 3.43 28.31 -2.72
CA ASP A 294 2.42 29.37 -2.63
C ASP A 294 2.47 30.16 -1.29
N GLN A 295 3.18 29.67 -0.27
CA GLN A 295 3.44 30.37 1.00
C GLN A 295 4.82 31.06 1.07
N ALA A 296 5.67 30.89 0.05
CA ALA A 296 7.07 31.34 0.05
C ALA A 296 7.50 31.98 -1.28
N SER A 297 6.68 32.89 -1.81
CA SER A 297 6.86 33.60 -3.09
C SER A 297 8.17 34.41 -3.24
N ASN A 298 8.93 34.58 -2.15
CA ASN A 298 10.02 35.56 -2.05
C ASN A 298 11.42 34.93 -2.11
N LEU A 299 11.53 33.63 -2.40
CA LEU A 299 12.81 32.92 -2.55
C LEU A 299 13.30 32.98 -4.01
N SER A 300 14.56 33.38 -4.20
CA SER A 300 15.23 33.34 -5.52
C SER A 300 15.57 31.90 -5.93
N ASP A 301 15.31 31.55 -7.18
CA ASP A 301 15.67 30.24 -7.74
C ASP A 301 17.20 29.97 -7.69
N GLU A 302 18.04 31.02 -7.65
CA GLU A 302 19.51 30.89 -7.53
C GLU A 302 19.99 30.31 -6.18
N LEU A 303 19.17 30.41 -5.13
CA LEU A 303 19.52 29.88 -3.80
C LEU A 303 19.39 28.35 -3.71
N CYS A 304 18.86 27.69 -4.74
CA CYS A 304 18.49 26.27 -4.72
C CYS A 304 19.58 25.30 -5.24
N TYR A 305 20.84 25.73 -5.36
CA TYR A 305 21.92 24.94 -5.96
C TYR A 305 23.21 24.86 -5.11
N LEU A 306 23.86 23.70 -5.17
CA LEU A 306 25.23 23.47 -4.67
C LEU A 306 26.19 23.38 -5.86
N ASN A 307 27.14 24.31 -5.95
CA ASN A 307 28.18 24.27 -6.96
C ASN A 307 29.14 23.10 -6.73
N GLY A 308 29.42 22.32 -7.78
CA GLY A 308 30.33 21.18 -7.77
C GLY A 308 29.66 19.83 -8.04
N ALA A 309 28.34 19.71 -7.88
CA ALA A 309 27.61 18.51 -8.27
C ALA A 309 27.56 18.33 -9.80
N PRO A 310 27.65 17.09 -10.32
CA PRO A 310 27.24 16.78 -11.69
C PRO A 310 25.79 17.24 -11.96
N LYS A 311 25.41 17.45 -13.23
CA LYS A 311 24.09 18.01 -13.62
C LYS A 311 22.88 17.05 -13.44
N LYS A 312 22.91 16.17 -12.44
CA LYS A 312 21.81 15.31 -11.99
C LYS A 312 21.89 15.17 -10.46
N ALA A 313 20.72 15.01 -9.82
CA ALA A 313 20.53 14.90 -8.37
C ALA A 313 20.93 16.15 -7.56
N SER A 314 19.93 16.98 -7.26
CA SER A 314 19.94 17.90 -6.12
C SER A 314 18.53 17.86 -5.54
N VAL A 315 18.33 17.23 -4.38
CA VAL A 315 16.99 16.96 -3.84
C VAL A 315 16.46 18.19 -3.11
N ALA A 316 15.77 19.06 -3.86
CA ALA A 316 14.93 20.12 -3.31
C ALA A 316 13.46 19.69 -3.44
N GLY A 317 12.82 19.40 -2.31
CA GLY A 317 11.45 18.85 -2.24
C GLY A 317 10.35 19.87 -2.54
N PHE A 318 10.24 20.35 -3.79
CA PHE A 318 9.17 21.24 -4.23
C PHE A 318 8.16 20.52 -5.14
N ILE A 319 6.93 20.35 -4.67
CA ILE A 319 5.79 20.01 -5.54
C ILE A 319 5.35 21.27 -6.28
N ARG A 320 5.24 21.22 -7.61
CA ARG A 320 4.66 22.31 -8.41
C ARG A 320 3.16 22.38 -8.17
N SER A 321 2.65 23.54 -7.73
CA SER A 321 1.20 23.77 -7.56
C SER A 321 0.41 23.69 -8.88
N SER A 322 1.07 23.81 -10.04
CA SER A 322 0.50 23.51 -11.37
C SER A 322 0.01 22.06 -11.55
N SER A 323 0.32 21.16 -10.62
CA SER A 323 -0.12 19.76 -10.60
C SER A 323 -1.48 19.56 -9.92
N ILE A 324 -2.08 20.61 -9.33
CA ILE A 324 -3.31 20.55 -8.52
C ILE A 324 -4.46 21.30 -9.22
N PRO A 325 -5.42 20.59 -9.86
CA PRO A 325 -6.67 21.20 -10.28
C PRO A 325 -7.59 21.32 -9.04
N GLY A 326 -7.85 22.54 -8.56
CA GLY A 326 -8.80 22.71 -7.44
C GLY A 326 -8.79 24.04 -6.68
N SER A 327 -7.74 24.87 -6.77
CA SER A 327 -7.78 26.21 -6.15
C SER A 327 -8.83 27.11 -6.83
N PRO A 328 -9.55 27.96 -6.08
CA PRO A 328 -10.84 28.49 -6.52
C PRO A 328 -10.75 29.64 -7.54
N CYS A 329 -11.44 29.46 -8.68
CA CYS A 329 -11.77 30.53 -9.63
C CYS A 329 -13.28 30.50 -9.91
N ALA A 330 -13.93 31.67 -9.94
CA ALA A 330 -15.37 31.80 -10.15
C ALA A 330 -15.71 32.51 -11.48
N ILE A 331 -16.42 31.77 -12.35
CA ILE A 331 -17.53 32.16 -13.24
C ILE A 331 -17.59 33.62 -13.78
N LEU A 332 -17.41 33.74 -15.11
CA LEU A 332 -18.00 34.72 -16.08
C LEU A 332 -17.72 36.24 -15.88
N ASP A 333 -17.81 37.13 -16.89
CA ASP A 333 -18.04 37.06 -18.37
C ASP A 333 -17.27 38.25 -19.03
N CYS A 334 -17.42 38.76 -20.28
CA CYS A 334 -18.27 38.51 -21.46
C CYS A 334 -17.59 39.01 -22.75
N ASN A 335 -17.94 38.44 -23.92
CA ASN A 335 -18.13 39.13 -25.23
C ASN A 335 -18.08 38.17 -26.46
N ILE A 336 -19.21 37.54 -26.83
CA ILE A 336 -19.49 37.14 -28.22
C ILE A 336 -20.98 37.42 -28.51
N ASN A 337 -21.28 38.04 -29.65
CA ASN A 337 -22.66 38.31 -30.06
C ASN A 337 -23.40 37.03 -30.46
N HIS A 338 -24.52 36.74 -29.79
CA HIS A 338 -25.47 35.71 -30.22
C HIS A 338 -26.52 36.28 -31.17
N VAL A 339 -26.60 35.74 -32.39
CA VAL A 339 -27.75 35.93 -33.29
C VAL A 339 -28.25 34.56 -33.74
N ASN A 340 -29.47 34.24 -33.33
CA ASN A 340 -30.37 33.19 -33.84
C ASN A 340 -29.76 31.84 -34.28
N PHE A 341 -29.94 30.82 -33.45
CA PHE A 341 -30.34 29.50 -33.93
C PHE A 341 -31.53 28.97 -33.13
N SER A 342 -32.45 28.30 -33.83
CA SER A 342 -33.69 27.76 -33.28
C SER A 342 -33.46 26.42 -32.57
N LYS A 343 -34.45 26.04 -31.75
CA LYS A 343 -34.41 24.87 -30.86
C LYS A 343 -34.20 23.57 -31.66
N LEU A 344 -33.01 22.99 -31.57
CA LEU A 344 -32.67 21.71 -32.18
C LEU A 344 -33.26 20.55 -31.36
N THR A 345 -34.23 19.85 -31.92
CA THR A 345 -34.75 18.59 -31.35
C THR A 345 -33.92 17.44 -31.92
N ILE A 346 -33.06 16.84 -31.10
CA ILE A 346 -32.32 15.64 -31.49
C ILE A 346 -33.25 14.44 -31.30
N ALA A 347 -33.56 13.74 -32.39
CA ALA A 347 -34.22 12.44 -32.31
C ALA A 347 -33.16 11.38 -31.97
N GLU A 348 -33.49 10.48 -31.03
CA GLU A 348 -32.63 9.36 -30.69
C GLU A 348 -32.47 8.41 -31.89
N ARG A 349 -31.25 7.90 -32.07
CA ARG A 349 -30.92 6.82 -32.99
C ARG A 349 -30.39 5.65 -32.18
N GLU A 350 -30.77 4.44 -32.56
CA GLU A 350 -30.05 3.23 -32.16
C GLU A 350 -28.63 3.28 -32.75
N GLN A 351 -27.66 3.60 -31.88
CA GLN A 351 -26.20 3.60 -32.08
C GLN A 351 -25.66 4.13 -33.42
N SER A 352 -25.11 5.35 -33.42
CA SER A 352 -24.38 5.88 -34.58
C SER A 352 -23.04 5.16 -34.80
N PRO A 353 -22.54 5.08 -36.06
CA PRO A 353 -21.22 4.53 -36.35
C PRO A 353 -20.06 5.22 -35.60
N GLU A 354 -20.21 6.48 -35.21
CA GLU A 354 -19.26 7.22 -34.37
C GLU A 354 -19.25 6.71 -32.92
N GLN A 355 -20.40 6.40 -32.33
CA GLN A 355 -20.49 5.84 -30.97
C GLN A 355 -19.80 4.47 -30.93
N VAL A 356 -20.12 3.62 -31.90
CA VAL A 356 -19.49 2.30 -32.13
C VAL A 356 -17.95 2.40 -32.19
N LEU A 357 -17.42 3.42 -32.88
CA LEU A 357 -15.98 3.64 -32.96
C LEU A 357 -15.37 4.20 -31.68
N SER A 358 -16.10 5.03 -30.93
CA SER A 358 -15.68 5.48 -29.60
C SER A 358 -15.48 4.28 -28.68
N SER A 359 -16.46 3.38 -28.60
CA SER A 359 -16.36 2.15 -27.79
C SER A 359 -15.16 1.28 -28.18
N ILE A 360 -14.92 1.05 -29.49
CA ILE A 360 -13.73 0.30 -29.95
C ILE A 360 -12.43 1.00 -29.54
N ARG A 361 -12.38 2.34 -29.63
CA ARG A 361 -11.21 3.11 -29.22
C ARG A 361 -11.00 3.05 -27.71
N GLU A 362 -12.04 3.24 -26.91
CA GLU A 362 -11.97 3.22 -25.45
C GLU A 362 -11.45 1.86 -24.94
N VAL A 363 -11.86 0.75 -25.57
CA VAL A 363 -11.31 -0.59 -25.28
C VAL A 363 -9.81 -0.68 -25.63
N LEU A 364 -9.36 -0.11 -26.76
CA LEU A 364 -7.95 -0.09 -27.12
C LEU A 364 -7.10 0.83 -26.21
N ASP A 365 -7.64 2.00 -25.84
CA ASP A 365 -6.99 2.96 -24.95
C ASP A 365 -6.91 2.38 -23.50
N GLU A 366 -7.90 1.59 -23.05
CA GLU A 366 -7.81 0.80 -21.81
C GLU A 366 -6.73 -0.30 -21.87
N TYR A 367 -6.61 -1.05 -22.98
CA TYR A 367 -5.54 -2.05 -23.13
C TYR A 367 -4.13 -1.43 -23.16
N ASP A 368 -3.96 -0.21 -23.68
CA ASP A 368 -2.72 0.55 -23.53
C ASP A 368 -2.48 0.99 -22.07
N ARG A 369 -3.53 1.42 -21.36
CA ARG A 369 -3.48 1.81 -19.94
C ARG A 369 -3.06 0.66 -19.00
N ILE A 370 -3.22 -0.61 -19.38
CA ILE A 370 -2.71 -1.77 -18.61
C ILE A 370 -1.19 -1.72 -18.37
N ALA A 371 -0.42 -1.04 -19.22
CA ALA A 371 1.01 -0.81 -18.99
C ALA A 371 1.29 -0.06 -17.67
N LEU A 372 0.37 0.81 -17.23
CA LEU A 372 0.44 1.53 -15.94
C LEU A 372 0.22 0.60 -14.73
N LEU A 373 -0.19 -0.65 -14.95
CA LEU A 373 -0.37 -1.67 -13.92
C LEU A 373 0.82 -2.64 -13.85
N SER A 374 1.92 -2.34 -14.56
CA SER A 374 3.08 -3.21 -14.79
C SER A 374 2.77 -4.56 -15.48
N ILE A 375 1.53 -4.77 -15.92
CA ILE A 375 1.09 -5.97 -16.63
C ILE A 375 1.49 -5.87 -18.11
N ARG A 376 2.63 -6.45 -18.47
CA ARG A 376 2.96 -6.66 -19.90
C ARG A 376 2.02 -7.70 -20.54
N ILE A 377 1.23 -7.29 -21.52
CA ILE A 377 0.34 -8.18 -22.30
C ILE A 377 1.18 -9.03 -23.26
N SER A 378 1.11 -10.36 -23.10
CA SER A 378 1.72 -11.38 -23.97
C SER A 378 0.68 -12.04 -24.87
N GLU A 379 -0.34 -12.63 -24.26
CA GLU A 379 -1.47 -13.27 -24.92
C GLU A 379 -2.35 -12.22 -25.65
N GLY A 380 -2.79 -12.50 -26.87
CA GLY A 380 -3.64 -11.60 -27.67
C GLY A 380 -2.99 -10.31 -28.21
N ARG A 381 -1.73 -9.99 -27.85
CA ARG A 381 -1.03 -8.75 -28.27
C ARG A 381 -1.01 -8.53 -29.78
N GLN A 382 -0.85 -9.59 -30.58
CA GLN A 382 -0.90 -9.48 -32.04
C GLN A 382 -2.29 -9.01 -32.52
N LEU A 383 -3.35 -9.59 -31.97
CA LEU A 383 -4.74 -9.24 -32.33
C LEU A 383 -5.06 -7.78 -31.97
N LEU A 384 -4.62 -7.30 -30.80
CA LEU A 384 -4.71 -5.87 -30.44
C LEU A 384 -3.93 -4.97 -31.40
N THR A 385 -2.75 -5.41 -31.85
CA THR A 385 -1.93 -4.69 -32.84
C THR A 385 -2.62 -4.64 -34.20
N ASP A 386 -3.22 -5.75 -34.65
CA ASP A 386 -3.97 -5.83 -35.91
C ASP A 386 -5.27 -5.01 -35.86
N LEU A 387 -5.97 -4.99 -34.72
CA LEU A 387 -7.12 -4.11 -34.47
C LEU A 387 -6.70 -2.63 -34.52
N ARG A 388 -5.62 -2.24 -33.83
CA ARG A 388 -5.07 -0.88 -33.86
C ARG A 388 -4.67 -0.44 -35.28
N ASN A 389 -4.05 -1.34 -36.06
CA ASN A 389 -3.66 -1.10 -37.45
C ASN A 389 -4.86 -1.01 -38.40
N THR A 390 -5.97 -1.70 -38.11
CA THR A 390 -7.19 -1.66 -38.93
C THR A 390 -8.17 -0.57 -38.54
N TYR A 391 -8.14 -0.06 -37.30
CA TYR A 391 -9.03 0.97 -36.77
C TYR A 391 -9.11 2.24 -37.67
N PRO A 392 -8.02 2.83 -38.20
CA PRO A 392 -8.11 3.98 -39.11
C PRO A 392 -8.91 3.70 -40.40
N ASN A 393 -8.96 2.44 -40.86
CA ASN A 393 -9.77 2.04 -42.01
C ASN A 393 -11.25 1.85 -41.64
N LEU A 394 -11.56 1.47 -40.40
CA LEU A 394 -12.92 1.43 -39.87
C LEU A 394 -13.50 2.85 -39.71
N VAL A 395 -12.72 3.78 -39.14
CA VAL A 395 -13.08 5.20 -39.03
C VAL A 395 -13.41 5.82 -40.39
N ARG A 396 -12.61 5.52 -41.42
CA ARG A 396 -12.86 6.01 -42.79
C ARG A 396 -14.17 5.45 -43.38
N ARG A 397 -14.48 4.17 -43.14
CA ARG A 397 -15.72 3.51 -43.63
C ARG A 397 -16.97 4.05 -42.94
N ALA A 398 -16.97 4.11 -41.61
CA ALA A 398 -18.08 4.66 -40.83
C ALA A 398 -18.42 6.09 -41.24
N SER A 399 -17.40 6.91 -41.52
CA SER A 399 -17.56 8.27 -42.04
C SER A 399 -18.26 8.32 -43.40
N SER A 400 -18.18 7.27 -44.22
CA SER A 400 -18.92 7.12 -45.47
C SER A 400 -20.36 6.60 -45.28
N SER A 401 -20.63 5.87 -44.19
CA SER A 401 -21.97 5.34 -43.86
C SER A 401 -22.96 6.38 -43.33
N ARG A 402 -22.54 7.64 -43.13
CA ARG A 402 -23.34 8.72 -42.51
C ARG A 402 -24.69 9.01 -43.17
N CYS A 403 -24.86 8.65 -44.44
CA CYS A 403 -26.05 8.92 -45.26
C CYS A 403 -27.27 8.03 -44.94
N GLY A 404 -27.48 7.65 -43.67
CA GLY A 404 -28.71 6.99 -43.22
C GLY A 404 -28.84 5.49 -43.55
N GLY A 405 -27.77 4.83 -43.99
CA GLY A 405 -27.72 3.37 -44.07
C GLY A 405 -27.49 2.72 -42.70
N GLY A 406 -27.81 1.43 -42.58
CA GLY A 406 -27.41 0.63 -41.42
C GLY A 406 -25.89 0.43 -41.33
N LEU A 407 -25.42 -0.15 -40.21
CA LEU A 407 -24.00 -0.44 -39.98
C LEU A 407 -23.40 -1.30 -41.11
N ASP A 408 -22.21 -0.92 -41.61
CA ASP A 408 -21.44 -1.75 -42.56
C ASP A 408 -21.23 -3.14 -41.94
N GLY A 409 -21.59 -4.21 -42.66
CA GLY A 409 -21.35 -5.58 -42.19
C GLY A 409 -19.86 -5.87 -41.91
N ALA A 410 -18.93 -5.11 -42.49
CA ALA A 410 -17.51 -5.18 -42.14
C ALA A 410 -17.16 -4.47 -40.81
N LEU A 411 -17.97 -3.50 -40.36
CA LEU A 411 -17.90 -2.88 -39.04
C LEU A 411 -18.54 -3.78 -37.96
N VAL A 412 -19.67 -4.43 -38.28
CA VAL A 412 -20.25 -5.48 -37.41
C VAL A 412 -19.24 -6.62 -37.21
N ARG A 413 -18.67 -7.15 -38.30
CA ARG A 413 -17.55 -8.11 -38.22
C ARG A 413 -16.25 -7.53 -37.65
N ALA A 414 -16.17 -6.24 -37.35
CA ALA A 414 -15.05 -5.69 -36.58
C ALA A 414 -15.37 -5.73 -35.08
N LEU A 415 -16.58 -5.35 -34.66
CA LEU A 415 -17.07 -5.49 -33.29
C LEU A 415 -16.96 -6.94 -32.78
N GLU A 416 -17.51 -7.90 -33.51
CA GLU A 416 -17.42 -9.35 -33.19
C GLU A 416 -15.96 -9.81 -32.96
N ARG A 417 -15.00 -9.20 -33.66
CA ARG A 417 -13.56 -9.48 -33.51
C ARG A 417 -12.92 -8.71 -32.36
N VAL A 418 -13.37 -7.49 -32.05
CA VAL A 418 -12.95 -6.72 -30.88
C VAL A 418 -13.41 -7.45 -29.61
N GLU A 419 -14.68 -7.80 -29.51
CA GLU A 419 -15.27 -8.57 -28.40
C GLU A 419 -14.53 -9.90 -28.18
N LYS A 420 -14.40 -10.72 -29.23
CA LYS A 420 -13.70 -12.01 -29.16
C LYS A 420 -12.21 -11.86 -28.81
N THR A 421 -11.56 -10.77 -29.23
CA THR A 421 -10.18 -10.47 -28.86
C THR A 421 -10.08 -10.04 -27.39
N ALA A 422 -10.95 -9.12 -26.96
CA ALA A 422 -11.00 -8.62 -25.60
C ALA A 422 -11.20 -9.76 -24.59
N LEU A 423 -12.21 -10.62 -24.82
CA LEU A 423 -12.47 -11.82 -24.01
C LEU A 423 -11.28 -12.79 -23.95
N SER A 424 -10.40 -12.81 -24.95
CA SER A 424 -9.17 -13.62 -24.96
C SER A 424 -8.01 -12.95 -24.23
N VAL A 425 -7.88 -11.62 -24.36
CA VAL A 425 -6.87 -10.82 -23.65
C VAL A 425 -7.18 -10.76 -22.15
N ASP A 426 -8.44 -10.56 -21.77
CA ASP A 426 -8.90 -10.49 -20.37
C ASP A 426 -8.60 -11.80 -19.62
N ARG A 427 -8.87 -12.96 -20.25
CA ARG A 427 -8.44 -14.27 -19.72
C ARG A 427 -6.92 -14.38 -19.58
N GLY A 428 -6.15 -13.87 -20.55
CA GLY A 428 -4.68 -13.85 -20.49
C GLY A 428 -4.13 -12.96 -19.36
N ILE A 429 -4.81 -11.84 -19.06
CA ILE A 429 -4.48 -10.97 -17.93
C ILE A 429 -4.76 -11.69 -16.60
N VAL A 430 -5.95 -12.31 -16.45
CA VAL A 430 -6.29 -13.13 -15.28
C VAL A 430 -5.25 -14.25 -15.08
N ALA A 431 -4.98 -15.03 -16.13
CA ALA A 431 -4.00 -16.12 -16.09
C ALA A 431 -2.60 -15.62 -15.71
N LYS A 432 -2.18 -14.44 -16.17
CA LYS A 432 -0.92 -13.82 -15.75
C LYS A 432 -0.90 -13.42 -14.27
N LEU A 433 -1.96 -12.80 -13.78
CA LEU A 433 -2.09 -12.39 -12.37
C LEU A 433 -2.07 -13.62 -11.44
N GLN A 434 -2.71 -14.72 -11.84
CA GLN A 434 -2.62 -16.01 -11.16
C GLN A 434 -1.18 -16.58 -11.18
N ARG A 435 -0.48 -16.51 -12.33
CA ARG A 435 0.90 -17.02 -12.47
C ARG A 435 1.89 -16.30 -11.54
N GLU A 436 1.85 -14.98 -11.43
CA GLU A 436 2.74 -14.25 -10.50
C GLU A 436 2.35 -14.45 -9.02
N THR A 437 1.05 -14.53 -8.72
CA THR A 437 0.54 -14.81 -7.35
C THR A 437 0.94 -16.20 -6.85
N ASN A 438 0.79 -17.24 -7.69
CA ASN A 438 1.19 -18.60 -7.31
C ASN A 438 2.71 -18.74 -7.18
N LYS A 439 3.50 -17.88 -7.82
CA LYS A 439 4.97 -17.90 -7.81
C LYS A 439 5.57 -17.19 -6.59
N SER A 440 4.97 -16.09 -6.13
CA SER A 440 5.57 -15.19 -5.14
C SER A 440 4.53 -14.43 -4.32
N GLU A 441 5.02 -13.65 -3.36
CA GLU A 441 4.30 -12.62 -2.62
C GLU A 441 3.90 -11.43 -3.53
N TYR A 442 3.14 -11.70 -4.59
CA TYR A 442 2.82 -10.69 -5.61
C TYR A 442 1.65 -9.80 -5.16
N HIS A 443 1.94 -8.55 -4.82
CA HIS A 443 0.92 -7.54 -4.52
C HIS A 443 0.59 -6.74 -5.77
N PHE A 444 -0.57 -7.03 -6.38
CA PHE A 444 -1.07 -6.31 -7.56
C PHE A 444 -1.08 -4.78 -7.38
N VAL A 445 -1.36 -4.30 -6.15
CA VAL A 445 -1.41 -2.86 -5.84
C VAL A 445 -0.04 -2.17 -5.91
N GLU A 446 1.06 -2.86 -5.57
CA GLU A 446 2.43 -2.32 -5.74
C GLU A 446 2.71 -2.04 -7.23
N GLY A 447 2.19 -2.90 -8.12
CA GLY A 447 2.44 -2.86 -9.56
C GLY A 447 1.92 -1.61 -10.28
N TYR A 448 1.03 -0.81 -9.66
CA TYR A 448 0.55 0.46 -10.22
C TYR A 448 0.89 1.70 -9.38
N ARG A 449 1.27 1.58 -8.09
CA ARG A 449 1.45 2.75 -7.22
C ARG A 449 2.57 3.72 -7.65
N ASP A 450 3.52 3.28 -8.47
CA ASP A 450 4.50 4.18 -9.12
C ASP A 450 3.89 5.10 -10.21
N ALA A 451 2.77 4.69 -10.82
CA ALA A 451 2.13 5.41 -11.93
C ALA A 451 0.92 6.26 -11.48
N TYR A 452 0.55 6.20 -10.20
CA TYR A 452 -0.66 6.82 -9.65
C TYR A 452 -0.38 7.57 -8.34
N ARG A 453 -1.10 8.67 -8.12
CA ARG A 453 -1.17 9.40 -6.85
C ARG A 453 -2.50 9.16 -6.15
N VAL A 454 -2.49 9.06 -4.82
CA VAL A 454 -3.68 9.23 -3.98
C VAL A 454 -4.15 10.68 -4.11
N PHE A 455 -5.40 10.90 -4.49
CA PHE A 455 -6.01 12.25 -4.48
C PHE A 455 -7.07 12.41 -3.39
N ARG A 456 -7.57 11.30 -2.84
CA ARG A 456 -8.54 11.26 -1.75
C ARG A 456 -8.41 9.96 -0.97
N ALA A 457 -8.70 10.00 0.33
CA ALA A 457 -8.84 8.80 1.15
C ALA A 457 -9.90 9.04 2.23
N ASP A 458 -10.86 8.12 2.34
CA ASP A 458 -11.99 8.23 3.26
C ASP A 458 -12.02 7.01 4.21
N PRO A 459 -12.27 7.18 5.52
CA PRO A 459 -12.63 6.06 6.40
C PRO A 459 -13.89 5.36 5.90
N LEU A 460 -13.83 4.02 5.80
CA LEU A 460 -14.97 3.22 5.37
C LEU A 460 -15.90 2.99 6.57
N VAL A 461 -17.05 3.68 6.58
CA VAL A 461 -17.99 3.74 7.72
C VAL A 461 -18.55 2.36 8.12
N GLU A 462 -18.70 1.44 7.16
CA GLU A 462 -19.12 0.05 7.39
C GLU A 462 -18.02 -0.84 8.00
N GLY A 463 -16.78 -0.33 8.09
CA GLY A 463 -15.59 -1.11 8.40
C GLY A 463 -15.16 -2.02 7.23
N CYS A 464 -14.19 -2.88 7.50
CA CYS A 464 -13.67 -3.84 6.53
C CYS A 464 -14.72 -4.92 6.15
N PRO A 465 -14.96 -5.19 4.86
CA PRO A 465 -15.92 -6.22 4.43
C PRO A 465 -15.56 -7.65 4.85
N ASN A 466 -14.32 -7.92 5.28
CA ASN A 466 -13.87 -9.24 5.72
C ASN A 466 -13.93 -9.44 7.25
N CYS A 467 -13.79 -8.37 8.06
CA CYS A 467 -13.59 -8.47 9.51
C CYS A 467 -14.17 -7.31 10.35
N SER A 468 -14.88 -6.36 9.72
CA SER A 468 -15.49 -5.16 10.33
C SER A 468 -14.56 -4.23 11.12
N SER A 469 -13.23 -4.46 11.07
CA SER A 469 -12.22 -3.57 11.65
C SER A 469 -11.98 -2.35 10.76
N ASP A 470 -11.39 -1.29 11.30
CA ASP A 470 -11.13 -0.03 10.59
C ASP A 470 -10.49 -0.25 9.21
N ALA A 471 -11.04 0.44 8.21
CA ALA A 471 -10.56 0.42 6.83
C ALA A 471 -10.66 1.81 6.20
N ILE A 472 -9.82 2.06 5.20
CA ILE A 472 -9.80 3.30 4.42
C ILE A 472 -9.98 2.96 2.95
N ARG A 473 -10.90 3.65 2.27
CA ARG A 473 -11.04 3.63 0.81
C ARG A 473 -10.17 4.75 0.23
N TYR A 474 -9.05 4.35 -0.36
CA TYR A 474 -8.14 5.20 -1.12
C TYR A 474 -8.73 5.44 -2.52
N GLN A 475 -8.55 6.63 -3.08
CA GLN A 475 -8.86 6.94 -4.47
C GLN A 475 -7.60 7.50 -5.16
N PHE A 476 -7.28 6.93 -6.32
CA PHE A 476 -6.05 7.19 -7.06
C PHE A 476 -6.34 7.78 -8.44
N SER A 477 -5.44 8.63 -8.93
CA SER A 477 -5.42 9.14 -10.31
C SER A 477 -4.04 8.90 -10.92
N SER A 478 -3.96 8.57 -12.20
CA SER A 478 -2.66 8.47 -12.89
C SER A 478 -1.93 9.82 -12.86
N PHE A 479 -0.60 9.81 -12.74
CA PHE A 479 0.22 11.02 -12.85
C PHE A 479 0.12 11.69 -14.23
N HIS A 480 -0.25 10.94 -15.28
CA HIS A 480 -0.32 11.42 -16.65
C HIS A 480 -1.73 11.75 -17.14
N ASP A 481 -2.77 11.17 -16.52
CA ASP A 481 -4.16 11.32 -16.94
C ASP A 481 -5.09 11.25 -15.72
N ALA A 482 -5.67 12.40 -15.32
CA ALA A 482 -6.56 12.47 -14.17
C ALA A 482 -7.92 11.77 -14.37
N THR A 483 -8.26 11.36 -15.60
CA THR A 483 -9.44 10.53 -15.90
C THR A 483 -9.20 9.05 -15.61
N VAL A 484 -7.93 8.60 -15.62
CA VAL A 484 -7.55 7.23 -15.25
C VAL A 484 -7.51 7.12 -13.75
N GLN A 485 -8.56 6.51 -13.17
CA GLN A 485 -8.76 6.43 -11.73
C GLN A 485 -8.88 5.00 -11.23
N ARG A 486 -8.41 4.78 -10.00
CA ARG A 486 -8.60 3.53 -9.24
C ARG A 486 -9.10 3.83 -7.83
N TRP A 487 -9.61 2.81 -7.16
CA TRP A 487 -9.87 2.84 -5.72
C TRP A 487 -9.40 1.53 -5.07
N MET A 488 -8.99 1.59 -3.81
CA MET A 488 -8.53 0.44 -3.03
C MET A 488 -9.10 0.54 -1.61
N VAL A 489 -9.46 -0.60 -1.00
CA VAL A 489 -9.78 -0.68 0.42
C VAL A 489 -8.65 -1.39 1.16
N SER A 490 -8.02 -0.67 2.08
CA SER A 490 -7.02 -1.22 3.01
C SER A 490 -7.59 -1.27 4.42
N CYS A 491 -7.46 -2.41 5.10
CA CYS A 491 -7.87 -2.62 6.50
C CYS A 491 -6.64 -2.69 7.42
N VAL A 492 -6.77 -2.18 8.65
CA VAL A 492 -5.72 -2.31 9.69
C VAL A 492 -5.48 -3.76 10.15
N VAL A 493 -6.43 -4.66 9.90
CA VAL A 493 -6.28 -6.11 10.11
C VAL A 493 -5.87 -6.80 8.80
N CYS A 494 -6.79 -6.91 7.84
CA CYS A 494 -6.65 -7.80 6.67
C CYS A 494 -5.79 -7.26 5.50
N GLY A 495 -5.15 -6.10 5.62
CA GLY A 495 -4.40 -5.49 4.52
C GLY A 495 -5.29 -5.12 3.32
N THR A 496 -4.87 -5.45 2.10
CA THR A 496 -5.63 -5.14 0.87
C THR A 496 -6.81 -6.10 0.70
N VAL A 497 -8.04 -5.62 0.87
CA VAL A 497 -9.25 -6.45 0.75
C VAL A 497 -10.00 -6.26 -0.56
N GLN A 498 -9.89 -5.09 -1.19
CA GLN A 498 -10.47 -4.78 -2.50
C GLN A 498 -9.62 -3.76 -3.26
N ASP A 499 -9.63 -3.83 -4.59
CA ASP A 499 -9.23 -2.75 -5.51
C ASP A 499 -10.06 -2.82 -6.82
N GLY A 500 -10.21 -1.70 -7.51
CA GLY A 500 -10.92 -1.61 -8.78
C GLY A 500 -10.83 -0.22 -9.40
N VAL A 501 -11.63 -0.01 -10.45
CA VAL A 501 -11.82 1.31 -11.09
C VAL A 501 -13.24 1.82 -10.81
N PRO A 502 -13.51 3.14 -10.93
CA PRO A 502 -14.89 3.66 -10.88
C PRO A 502 -15.76 3.09 -12.02
N ASN A 503 -17.08 3.01 -11.79
CA ASN A 503 -18.07 2.59 -12.80
C ASN A 503 -17.71 1.25 -13.48
N PHE A 504 -17.47 0.24 -12.65
CA PHE A 504 -17.01 -1.09 -13.03
C PHE A 504 -17.54 -2.16 -12.06
N ILE A 505 -17.12 -3.40 -12.21
CA ILE A 505 -17.42 -4.47 -11.27
C ILE A 505 -16.79 -4.16 -9.88
N GLU A 506 -17.56 -4.28 -8.80
CA GLU A 506 -17.02 -4.41 -7.43
C GLU A 506 -17.09 -5.88 -6.99
N GLY A 507 -15.99 -6.42 -6.44
CA GLY A 507 -15.92 -7.80 -5.94
C GLY A 507 -15.73 -7.89 -4.43
N ARG A 508 -16.40 -8.85 -3.76
CA ARG A 508 -16.24 -9.16 -2.32
C ARG A 508 -16.27 -10.68 -2.07
N ILE A 509 -15.41 -11.22 -1.20
CA ILE A 509 -15.38 -12.64 -0.83
C ILE A 509 -16.26 -12.87 0.42
N ILE A 510 -17.55 -13.07 0.18
CA ILE A 510 -18.60 -13.08 1.21
C ILE A 510 -18.61 -14.35 2.08
N GLN A 511 -18.18 -15.49 1.53
CA GLN A 511 -18.06 -16.75 2.27
C GLN A 511 -16.70 -17.40 1.98
N LEU A 512 -16.09 -17.99 3.01
CA LEU A 512 -14.92 -18.85 2.90
C LEU A 512 -14.94 -19.78 4.12
N GLU A 513 -15.51 -20.97 3.94
CA GLU A 513 -15.75 -21.93 5.01
C GLU A 513 -14.59 -22.93 5.09
N ASN A 514 -14.05 -23.10 6.30
CA ASN A 514 -12.87 -23.92 6.53
C ASN A 514 -13.30 -25.35 6.95
N THR A 515 -13.72 -26.14 5.97
CA THR A 515 -14.11 -27.54 6.15
C THR A 515 -12.91 -28.37 6.59
N ILE A 516 -12.89 -28.79 7.86
CA ILE A 516 -11.82 -29.63 8.41
C ILE A 516 -11.95 -31.05 7.85
N ASN A 517 -11.16 -31.31 6.81
CA ASN A 517 -10.96 -32.60 6.12
C ASN A 517 -12.08 -32.96 5.11
N PRO A 518 -11.78 -33.10 3.79
CA PRO A 518 -10.48 -32.88 3.13
C PRO A 518 -10.05 -31.40 3.19
N ARG A 519 -8.77 -31.11 2.85
CA ARG A 519 -8.23 -29.75 2.71
C ARG A 519 -8.72 -29.07 1.41
N ILE A 520 -10.03 -28.93 1.33
CA ILE A 520 -10.75 -28.17 0.31
C ILE A 520 -11.53 -27.10 1.05
N LEU A 521 -11.22 -25.83 0.81
CA LEU A 521 -12.02 -24.72 1.33
C LEU A 521 -13.02 -24.31 0.26
N HIS A 522 -14.30 -24.26 0.64
CA HIS A 522 -15.35 -23.76 -0.23
C HIS A 522 -15.67 -22.31 0.13
N GLY A 523 -15.60 -21.43 -0.87
CA GLY A 523 -15.89 -20.00 -0.73
C GLY A 523 -16.89 -19.52 -1.76
N LYS A 524 -17.39 -18.30 -1.55
CA LYS A 524 -18.20 -17.58 -2.53
C LYS A 524 -17.75 -16.13 -2.64
N MET A 525 -17.66 -15.68 -3.88
CA MET A 525 -17.36 -14.30 -4.27
C MET A 525 -18.59 -13.70 -4.93
N LEU A 526 -19.00 -12.54 -4.44
CA LEU A 526 -20.04 -11.71 -5.03
C LEU A 526 -19.37 -10.70 -5.96
N LEU A 527 -19.86 -10.62 -7.20
CA LEU A 527 -19.57 -9.52 -8.13
C LEU A 527 -20.82 -8.68 -8.31
N ASN A 528 -20.71 -7.38 -8.11
CA ASN A 528 -21.75 -6.37 -8.34
C ASN A 528 -21.35 -5.51 -9.56
N ASN A 529 -22.21 -5.38 -10.56
CA ASN A 529 -21.92 -4.58 -11.75
C ASN A 529 -22.37 -3.13 -11.57
N THR A 530 -21.42 -2.19 -11.43
CA THR A 530 -21.73 -0.75 -11.37
C THR A 530 -21.61 -0.03 -12.73
N CYS A 531 -21.38 -0.77 -13.83
CA CYS A 531 -21.55 -0.24 -15.18
C CYS A 531 -23.04 0.05 -15.47
N LEU A 532 -23.30 0.98 -16.40
CA LEU A 532 -24.63 1.21 -16.99
C LEU A 532 -25.01 0.16 -18.05
N GLU A 533 -24.11 -0.78 -18.32
CA GLU A 533 -24.20 -1.77 -19.40
C GLU A 533 -23.95 -3.18 -18.86
N GLU A 534 -24.54 -4.16 -19.54
CA GLU A 534 -24.27 -5.58 -19.33
C GLU A 534 -22.79 -5.88 -19.59
N THR A 535 -22.11 -6.52 -18.64
CA THR A 535 -20.66 -6.74 -18.69
C THR A 535 -20.33 -8.24 -18.64
N ILE A 536 -19.47 -8.71 -19.55
CA ILE A 536 -18.90 -10.06 -19.52
C ILE A 536 -17.53 -9.98 -18.85
N VAL A 537 -17.36 -10.69 -17.73
CA VAL A 537 -16.19 -10.60 -16.85
C VAL A 537 -15.42 -11.90 -16.89
N ALA A 538 -14.12 -11.85 -17.19
CA ALA A 538 -13.19 -12.96 -16.97
C ALA A 538 -12.77 -12.99 -15.48
N VAL A 539 -12.82 -14.15 -14.84
CA VAL A 539 -12.60 -14.31 -13.39
C VAL A 539 -11.66 -15.47 -13.09
N GLY A 540 -10.73 -15.29 -12.16
CA GLY A 540 -9.83 -16.33 -11.71
C GLY A 540 -9.25 -16.06 -10.31
N GLY A 541 -8.73 -17.09 -9.67
CA GLY A 541 -8.16 -17.02 -8.32
C GLY A 541 -6.78 -17.65 -8.20
N ALA A 542 -6.02 -17.23 -7.21
CA ALA A 542 -4.72 -17.80 -6.85
C ALA A 542 -4.44 -17.63 -5.35
N VAL A 543 -3.51 -18.44 -4.82
CA VAL A 543 -3.00 -18.29 -3.45
C VAL A 543 -1.57 -17.76 -3.53
N THR A 544 -1.20 -16.80 -2.67
CA THR A 544 0.20 -16.33 -2.58
C THR A 544 1.14 -17.49 -2.31
N HIS A 545 2.23 -17.60 -3.09
CA HIS A 545 3.14 -18.76 -3.07
C HIS A 545 2.47 -20.11 -3.36
N GLY A 546 1.27 -20.14 -3.96
CA GLY A 546 0.47 -21.36 -4.19
C GLY A 546 1.25 -22.51 -4.85
N ARG A 547 2.19 -22.22 -5.76
CA ARG A 547 3.05 -23.23 -6.40
C ARG A 547 3.94 -24.01 -5.41
N ARG A 548 4.33 -23.42 -4.28
CA ARG A 548 5.09 -24.13 -3.23
C ARG A 548 4.24 -25.16 -2.51
N HIS A 549 3.00 -24.78 -2.19
CA HIS A 549 2.08 -25.60 -1.40
C HIS A 549 1.23 -26.52 -2.29
N ASP A 550 1.53 -26.56 -3.60
CA ASP A 550 0.73 -27.14 -4.69
C ASP A 550 -0.77 -26.77 -4.58
N ALA A 551 -1.01 -25.55 -4.08
CA ALA A 551 -2.34 -25.01 -3.83
C ALA A 551 -2.93 -24.46 -5.13
N SER A 552 -4.18 -24.84 -5.41
CA SER A 552 -4.91 -24.42 -6.60
C SER A 552 -6.26 -23.83 -6.23
N VAL A 553 -6.71 -22.82 -6.98
CA VAL A 553 -8.03 -22.21 -6.85
C VAL A 553 -8.81 -22.50 -8.13
N LEU A 554 -9.89 -23.25 -8.00
CA LEU A 554 -10.79 -23.58 -9.08
C LEU A 554 -12.02 -22.66 -9.05
N VAL A 555 -12.29 -22.03 -10.19
CA VAL A 555 -13.45 -21.18 -10.44
C VAL A 555 -14.25 -21.86 -11.55
N PRO A 556 -15.44 -22.43 -11.29
CA PRO A 556 -16.15 -23.25 -12.29
C PRO A 556 -16.54 -22.49 -13.56
N ASN A 557 -16.78 -21.18 -13.44
CA ASN A 557 -17.10 -20.28 -14.54
C ASN A 557 -16.02 -19.19 -14.64
N GLU A 558 -14.97 -19.43 -15.42
CA GLU A 558 -13.91 -18.44 -15.70
C GLU A 558 -14.41 -17.21 -16.47
N GLN A 559 -15.63 -17.25 -17.02
CA GLN A 559 -16.35 -16.10 -17.53
C GLN A 559 -17.78 -16.05 -17.00
N VAL A 560 -18.21 -14.85 -16.61
CA VAL A 560 -19.53 -14.59 -16.01
C VAL A 560 -20.13 -13.36 -16.68
N LYS A 561 -21.40 -13.45 -17.08
CA LYS A 561 -22.19 -12.34 -17.65
C LYS A 561 -23.00 -11.69 -16.52
N ILE A 562 -22.99 -10.36 -16.43
CA ILE A 562 -23.68 -9.63 -15.37
C ILE A 562 -24.41 -8.42 -15.97
N ASP A 563 -25.73 -8.37 -15.77
CA ASP A 563 -26.58 -7.27 -16.22
C ASP A 563 -26.19 -5.92 -15.57
N SER A 564 -26.61 -4.79 -16.14
CA SER A 564 -26.40 -3.46 -15.55
C SER A 564 -27.05 -3.37 -14.16
N GLY A 565 -26.30 -2.99 -13.12
CA GLY A 565 -26.77 -3.04 -11.71
C GLY A 565 -26.98 -4.47 -11.17
N GLY A 566 -26.69 -5.49 -11.97
CA GLY A 566 -26.85 -6.90 -11.63
C GLY A 566 -25.76 -7.42 -10.70
N ASN A 567 -26.03 -8.59 -10.10
CA ASN A 567 -25.10 -9.27 -9.21
C ASN A 567 -24.91 -10.72 -9.67
N ALA A 568 -23.69 -11.24 -9.57
CA ALA A 568 -23.35 -12.63 -9.84
C ALA A 568 -22.60 -13.26 -8.67
N LEU A 569 -22.97 -14.51 -8.36
CA LEU A 569 -22.40 -15.29 -7.26
C LEU A 569 -21.50 -16.40 -7.83
N ILE A 570 -20.22 -16.34 -7.48
CA ILE A 570 -19.18 -17.24 -8.00
C ILE A 570 -18.73 -18.16 -6.87
N ASN A 571 -18.95 -19.46 -7.03
CA ASN A 571 -18.40 -20.47 -6.14
C ASN A 571 -16.89 -20.60 -6.38
N ILE A 572 -16.11 -20.69 -5.30
CA ILE A 572 -14.65 -20.85 -5.30
C ILE A 572 -14.33 -22.15 -4.56
N GLU A 573 -13.42 -22.94 -5.12
CA GLU A 573 -12.88 -24.12 -4.46
C GLU A 573 -11.35 -23.99 -4.35
N ILE A 574 -10.82 -23.94 -3.13
CA ILE A 574 -9.37 -23.89 -2.88
C ILE A 574 -8.91 -25.28 -2.46
N ARG A 575 -8.10 -25.94 -3.29
CA ARG A 575 -7.51 -27.25 -3.00
C ARG A 575 -6.08 -27.07 -2.49
N ILE A 576 -5.77 -27.69 -1.36
CA ILE A 576 -4.46 -27.57 -0.71
C ILE A 576 -4.00 -28.97 -0.30
N PRO A 577 -3.09 -29.60 -1.08
CA PRO A 577 -2.72 -31.00 -0.87
C PRO A 577 -1.95 -31.25 0.43
N CYS A 578 -1.63 -32.52 0.68
CA CYS A 578 -0.93 -32.97 1.85
C CYS A 578 0.46 -33.52 1.48
N PRO A 579 1.56 -33.13 2.17
CA PRO A 579 1.61 -32.15 3.25
C PRO A 579 1.65 -30.71 2.72
N ALA A 580 0.93 -29.81 3.42
CA ALA A 580 1.07 -28.37 3.23
C ALA A 580 1.17 -27.66 4.59
N ASP A 581 2.01 -26.63 4.62
CA ASP A 581 2.33 -25.77 5.77
C ASP A 581 1.07 -25.18 6.42
N ARG A 582 0.89 -25.38 7.73
CA ARG A 582 -0.18 -24.73 8.50
C ARG A 582 0.19 -23.27 8.77
N HIS A 583 -0.43 -22.33 8.06
CA HIS A 583 -0.13 -20.91 8.17
C HIS A 583 -1.26 -20.02 7.62
N CYS A 584 -1.10 -18.71 7.78
CA CYS A 584 -1.93 -17.71 7.12
C CYS A 584 -1.59 -17.67 5.61
N MET A 585 -2.55 -18.03 4.77
CA MET A 585 -2.47 -17.96 3.32
C MET A 585 -3.39 -16.86 2.78
N TYR A 586 -2.96 -16.15 1.74
CA TYR A 586 -3.78 -15.09 1.11
C TYR A 586 -4.39 -15.57 -0.20
N LEU A 587 -5.72 -15.70 -0.22
CA LEU A 587 -6.50 -15.84 -1.44
C LEU A 587 -6.54 -14.49 -2.16
N ARG A 588 -6.22 -14.49 -3.45
CA ARG A 588 -6.37 -13.35 -4.37
C ARG A 588 -7.31 -13.74 -5.49
N MET A 589 -8.42 -13.01 -5.61
CA MET A 589 -9.38 -13.13 -6.71
C MET A 589 -9.23 -11.93 -7.65
N TYR A 590 -9.17 -12.22 -8.96
CA TYR A 590 -9.02 -11.24 -10.03
C TYR A 590 -10.22 -11.31 -10.96
N PHE A 591 -10.70 -10.14 -11.38
CA PHE A 591 -11.79 -10.02 -12.34
C PHE A 591 -11.46 -8.91 -13.35
N VAL A 592 -11.63 -9.22 -14.64
CA VAL A 592 -11.19 -8.37 -15.76
C VAL A 592 -12.27 -8.33 -16.83
N SER A 593 -12.54 -7.14 -17.37
CA SER A 593 -13.36 -6.97 -18.58
C SER A 593 -12.90 -5.75 -19.35
N LEU A 594 -12.71 -5.87 -20.67
CA LEU A 594 -12.27 -4.79 -21.55
C LEU A 594 -10.97 -4.13 -21.05
N GLY A 595 -10.06 -4.94 -20.52
CA GLY A 595 -8.79 -4.50 -19.93
C GLY A 595 -8.88 -3.85 -18.55
N ARG A 596 -10.06 -3.47 -18.07
CA ARG A 596 -10.27 -2.97 -16.71
C ARG A 596 -10.08 -4.13 -15.72
N VAL A 597 -9.06 -4.03 -14.87
CA VAL A 597 -8.75 -5.03 -13.83
C VAL A 597 -9.31 -4.57 -12.49
N GLY A 598 -9.93 -5.49 -11.74
CA GLY A 598 -10.22 -5.36 -10.32
C GLY A 598 -9.81 -6.60 -9.52
N PHE A 599 -9.78 -6.44 -8.20
CA PHE A 599 -9.22 -7.38 -7.25
C PHE A 599 -10.06 -7.46 -5.97
N CYS A 600 -10.15 -8.65 -5.37
CA CYS A 600 -10.50 -8.78 -3.95
C CYS A 600 -9.67 -9.88 -3.27
N GLY A 601 -9.35 -9.68 -2.00
CA GLY A 601 -8.42 -10.50 -1.25
C GLY A 601 -8.98 -10.91 0.12
N ARG A 602 -8.59 -12.11 0.58
CA ARG A 602 -8.97 -12.62 1.90
C ARG A 602 -7.92 -13.60 2.43
N GLU A 603 -7.56 -13.44 3.70
CA GLU A 603 -6.70 -14.36 4.45
C GLU A 603 -7.47 -15.60 4.94
N PHE A 604 -6.79 -16.74 5.06
CA PHE A 604 -7.33 -17.99 5.61
C PHE A 604 -6.22 -18.90 6.18
N PHE A 605 -6.59 -19.97 6.88
CA PHE A 605 -5.67 -20.88 7.60
C PHE A 605 -5.92 -22.36 7.25
N VAL A 606 -4.92 -23.22 7.41
CA VAL A 606 -4.86 -24.63 6.91
C VAL A 606 -4.20 -25.59 7.92
#